data_AF-A0A527IE29-F1
#
_entry.id   AF-A0A527IE29-F1
#
_cell.length_a   1.000
_cell.length_b   1.000
_cell.length_c   1.000
_cell.angle_alpha   90.00
_cell.angle_beta   90.00
_cell.angle_gamma   90.00
#
_symmetry.space_group_name_H-M   'P 1'
#
loop_
_entity.id
_entity.type
_entity.pdbx_description
1 polymer ?
#
loop_
_entity_poly.entity_id
_entity_poly.type
_entity_poly.pdbx_seq_one_letter_code
_entity_poly.pdbx_strand_id
1 'polypeptide(L)' 'MQTSFGTGQANRESTDLAFTDPLTGLGNHRRFFDKVDRLIADRADDPAPFTVGILDL' A
#
# COMPACT_ATOMS: atom_id res chain seq x y z
N MET A 1 -24.75 16.72 -25.21
CA MET A 1 -23.42 16.93 -24.57
C MET A 1 -23.37 16.00 -23.37
N GLN A 2 -22.72 14.84 -23.49
CA GLN A 2 -22.78 13.79 -22.47
C GLN A 2 -21.53 13.83 -21.59
N THR A 3 -21.79 13.85 -20.29
CA THR A 3 -20.89 13.99 -19.15
C THR A 3 -19.91 12.82 -19.02
N SER A 4 -18.62 13.11 -18.84
CA SER A 4 -17.59 12.13 -18.48
C SER A 4 -16.99 12.49 -17.12
N PHE A 5 -17.58 11.95 -16.05
CA PHE A 5 -17.03 11.97 -14.69
C PHE A 5 -17.35 10.61 -14.07
N GLY A 6 -16.36 9.72 -13.96
CA GLY A 6 -16.57 8.41 -13.31
C GLY A 6 -15.38 7.46 -13.31
N THR A 7 -14.42 7.62 -14.22
CA THR A 7 -13.27 6.69 -14.34
C THR A 7 -12.20 6.87 -13.25
N GLY A 8 -12.17 7.99 -12.54
CA GLY A 8 -11.16 8.28 -11.51
C GLY A 8 -11.44 7.69 -10.12
N GLN A 9 -12.69 7.38 -9.78
CA GLN A 9 -13.05 6.77 -8.49
C GLN A 9 -12.90 5.24 -8.53
N ALA A 10 -13.45 4.59 -9.56
CA ALA A 10 -13.39 3.14 -9.71
C ALA A 10 -11.95 2.58 -9.77
N ASN A 11 -11.01 3.36 -10.33
CA ASN A 11 -9.60 2.98 -10.41
C ASN A 11 -8.90 3.09 -9.04
N ARG A 12 -9.24 4.10 -8.22
CA ARG A 12 -8.73 4.21 -6.84
C ARG A 12 -9.27 3.09 -5.97
N GLU A 13 -10.57 2.79 -6.07
CA GLU A 13 -11.18 1.68 -5.34
C GLU A 13 -10.57 0.33 -5.75
N SER A 14 -10.33 0.09 -7.05
CA SER A 14 -9.64 -1.12 -7.52
C SER A 14 -8.19 -1.21 -7.02
N THR A 15 -7.52 -0.07 -6.89
CA THR A 15 -6.14 -0.01 -6.39
C THR A 15 -6.11 -0.29 -4.88
N ASP A 16 -7.02 0.32 -4.12
CA ASP A 16 -7.13 0.07 -2.67
C ASP A 16 -7.50 -1.39 -2.37
N LEU A 17 -8.36 -2.00 -3.19
CA LEU A 17 -8.66 -3.44 -3.12
C LEU A 17 -7.43 -4.31 -3.42
N ALA A 18 -6.56 -3.89 -4.36
CA ALA A 18 -5.36 -4.65 -4.72
C ALA A 18 -4.28 -4.67 -3.62
N PHE A 19 -4.36 -3.77 -2.64
CA PHE A 19 -3.39 -3.62 -1.55
C PHE A 19 -3.95 -3.96 -0.17
N THR A 20 -5.21 -4.37 -0.09
CA THR A 20 -5.91 -4.63 1.17
C THR A 20 -6.26 -6.12 1.26
N ASP A 21 -6.03 -6.72 2.42
CA ASP A 21 -6.47 -8.08 2.72
C ASP A 21 -7.98 -8.07 3.02
N PRO A 22 -8.81 -8.86 2.31
CA PRO A 22 -10.26 -8.80 2.46
C PRO A 22 -10.77 -9.39 3.78
N LEU A 23 -9.99 -10.23 4.46
CA LEU A 23 -10.39 -10.87 5.71
C LEU A 23 -10.20 -9.94 6.91
N THR A 24 -9.12 -9.17 6.93
CA THR A 24 -8.71 -8.32 8.07
C THR A 24 -8.85 -6.82 7.82
N GLY A 25 -8.94 -6.40 6.54
CA GLY A 25 -8.88 -4.98 6.15
C GLY A 25 -7.50 -4.35 6.29
N LEU A 26 -6.46 -5.12 6.66
CA LEU A 26 -5.09 -4.65 6.76
C LEU A 26 -4.42 -4.59 5.39
N GLY A 27 -3.20 -4.03 5.35
CA GLY A 27 -2.36 -4.12 4.16
C GLY A 27 -1.99 -5.57 3.85
N ASN A 28 -2.16 -5.98 2.60
CA ASN A 28 -1.70 -7.29 2.16
C ASN A 28 -0.17 -7.32 1.97
N HIS A 29 0.38 -8.48 1.60
CA HIS A 29 1.82 -8.66 1.41
C HIS A 29 2.42 -7.67 0.41
N ARG A 30 1.72 -7.38 -0.69
CA ARG A 30 2.20 -6.43 -1.70
C ARG A 30 2.34 -5.03 -1.10
N ARG A 31 1.35 -4.59 -0.32
CA ARG A 31 1.40 -3.29 0.38
C ARG A 31 2.52 -3.24 1.41
N PHE A 32 2.79 -4.36 2.10
CA PHE A 32 3.89 -4.47 3.06
C PHE A 32 5.25 -4.25 2.38
N PHE A 33 5.56 -5.00 1.31
CA PHE A 33 6.83 -4.85 0.59
C PHE A 33 6.98 -3.46 -0.03
N ASP A 34 5.96 -2.96 -0.72
CA ASP A 34 5.99 -1.61 -1.31
C ASP A 34 6.30 -0.53 -0.27
N LYS A 35 5.75 -0.66 0.96
CA LYS A 35 6.02 0.27 2.06
C LYS A 35 7.45 0.14 2.58
N VAL A 36 7.97 -1.08 2.71
CA VAL A 36 9.34 -1.33 3.18
C VAL A 36 10.35 -0.79 2.15
N ASP A 37 10.17 -1.09 0.87
CA ASP A 37 11.06 -0.61 -0.19
C ASP A 37 11.09 0.91 -0.25
N ARG A 38 9.93 1.55 -0.14
CA ARG A 38 9.83 3.01 -0.03
C ARG A 38 10.56 3.54 1.21
N LEU A 39 10.38 2.92 2.37
CA LEU A 39 11.03 3.34 3.60
C LEU A 39 12.55 3.25 3.51
N ILE A 40 13.07 2.20 2.86
CA ILE A 40 14.51 2.01 2.62
C ILE A 40 15.02 3.10 1.66
N ALA A 41 14.33 3.33 0.55
CA ALA A 41 14.70 4.34 -0.43
C ALA A 41 14.71 5.76 0.18
N ASP A 42 13.66 6.11 0.94
CA ASP A 42 13.52 7.40 1.61
C ASP A 42 14.63 7.66 2.65
N ARG A 43 15.32 6.61 3.12
CA ARG A 43 16.39 6.67 4.14
C ARG A 43 17.76 6.32 3.59
N ALA A 44 17.91 6.18 2.28
CA ALA A 44 19.19 5.83 1.67
C ALA A 44 20.25 6.92 1.91
N ASP A 45 19.83 8.20 1.86
CA ASP A 45 20.72 9.35 2.01
C ASP A 45 21.07 9.68 3.48
N ASP A 46 20.15 9.40 4.41
CA ASP A 46 20.35 9.55 5.86
C ASP A 46 19.87 8.28 6.59
N PRO A 47 20.77 7.30 6.80
CA PRO A 47 20.40 6.00 7.33
C PRO A 47 19.84 6.06 8.76
N ALA A 48 18.52 5.91 8.89
CA ALA A 48 17.83 5.75 10.17
C ALA A 48 17.24 4.32 10.30
N PRO A 49 17.45 3.63 11.44
CA PRO A 49 16.97 2.26 11.63
C PRO A 49 15.44 2.16 11.63
N PHE A 50 14.94 0.99 11.25
CA PHE A 50 13.55 0.60 11.44
C PHE A 50 13.46 -0.86 11.89
N THR A 51 12.29 -1.24 12.39
CA THR A 51 12.02 -2.58 12.90
C THR A 51 10.83 -3.16 12.16
N VAL A 52 10.91 -4.46 11.84
CA VAL A 52 9.80 -5.27 11.36
C VAL A 52 9.42 -6.26 12.46
N GLY A 53 8.15 -6.26 12.87
CA GLY A 53 7.61 -7.25 13.79
C GLY A 53 6.86 -8.33 13.02
N ILE A 54 7.09 -9.59 13.37
CA ILE A 54 6.37 -10.76 12.84
C ILE A 54 5.66 -11.43 14.01
N LEU A 55 4.38 -11.74 13.82
CA LEU A 55 3.52 -12.41 14.79
C LEU A 55 2.99 -13.70 14.17
N ASP A 56 3.11 -14.80 14.92
CA ASP A 56 2.51 -16.10 14.60
C ASP A 56 1.66 -16.52 15.81
N LEU A 57 0.44 -17.00 15.57
CA LEU A 57 -0.62 -17.21 16.58
C LEU A 57 -1.00 -18.67 16.73
#